data_AF-A0A3C0UDA0-F1
#
_entry.id   AF-A0A3C0UDA0-F1
#
_cell.length_a   1.000
_cell.length_b   1.000
_cell.length_c   1.000
_cell.angle_alpha   90.00
_cell.angle_beta   90.00
_cell.angle_gamma   90.00
#
_symmetry.space_group_name_H-M   'P 1'
#
loop_
_entity.id
_entity.type
_entity.pdbx_description
1 polymer ?
#
loop_
_entity_poly.entity_id
_entity_poly.type
_entity_poly.pdbx_seq_one_letter_code
_entity_poly.pdbx_strand_id
1 'polypeptide(L)'
;MLLRRLETYGFKSFAEKTEVEFGSGITAIVGPNGSGKSNISDAIRWALGEQSIRTLRGSKAEDVIFAGSTKRRALGAAEVSLVFDNSDNRLPIDFNEATITRRVFRSGDSEYYINKSACRLKDIHELLADTGLGRDSMSVIGQNKVDEVLNSKPEERRSLFEEVAGITKFKQRKKDALRKMEETSNNLNRVDDLMTEIESQLQPMAENAERTRTYNSLHQELVAYQATLLMNKLTKAEKMIASAQMESTEITDREFAAAAQMAGAEAEKERLASELLAIEENLIKIDAEIVERSTELERVEGKKAVLAERIRQSIKAQQRLNQESGRFSQLRQELEAKLRQEETNTAAKAAEKNQLEERLEKLTAEYDQTNETAQLLGKQIEEGKEQTFTQLQRIANERNELRGAERDRERLLLRKASLEKEQAQYAEQLSESQKNSRLLAEEQQKLTSCKNELLGVQRMADERKLVLDKNLQEAIRAERSLAGQLQEAASRLKILTQMQEEYDGFGRGIKQLLKTRSPWRNQMCGAVAELFTVDDQFVVAIETALGGALQHIITENEGAAKAAIDFLKVNKLGRATFLPITTI
;
A
#
# COMPACT_ATOMS: atom_id res chain seq x y z
N MET A 1 -27.14 -45.68 -34.01
CA MET A 1 -25.71 -45.37 -33.88
C MET A 1 -24.95 -46.56 -34.43
N LEU A 2 -24.30 -46.37 -35.58
CA LEU A 2 -23.51 -47.40 -36.26
C LEU A 2 -22.11 -46.83 -36.56
N LEU A 3 -21.04 -47.57 -36.30
CA LEU A 3 -19.71 -47.19 -36.77
C LEU A 3 -19.68 -47.36 -38.30
N ARG A 4 -19.50 -46.27 -39.04
CA ARG A 4 -19.42 -46.29 -40.51
C ARG A 4 -17.99 -46.47 -40.99
N ARG A 5 -17.04 -45.80 -40.34
CA ARG A 5 -15.66 -45.74 -40.80
C ARG A 5 -14.67 -45.58 -39.66
N LEU A 6 -13.53 -46.25 -39.79
CA LEU A 6 -12.35 -46.05 -38.98
C LEU A 6 -11.25 -45.51 -39.89
N GLU A 7 -10.71 -44.35 -39.55
CA GLU A 7 -9.52 -43.79 -40.19
C GLU A 7 -8.37 -43.88 -39.20
N THR A 8 -7.25 -44.46 -39.63
CA THR A 8 -6.03 -44.56 -38.81
C THR A 8 -4.86 -43.95 -39.56
N TYR A 9 -3.99 -43.25 -38.84
CA TYR A 9 -2.77 -42.68 -39.37
C TYR A 9 -1.66 -42.77 -38.32
N GLY A 10 -0.53 -43.36 -38.68
CA GLY A 10 0.61 -43.53 -37.76
C GLY A 10 0.32 -44.37 -36.52
N PHE A 11 -0.77 -45.12 -36.47
CA PHE A 11 -1.17 -45.95 -35.34
C PHE A 11 -0.62 -47.36 -35.46
N LYS A 12 0.28 -47.77 -34.55
CA LYS A 12 0.92 -49.09 -34.55
C LYS A 12 1.38 -49.52 -35.94
N SER A 13 0.84 -50.61 -36.50
CA SER A 13 1.21 -51.14 -37.82
C SER A 13 0.75 -50.27 -39.00
N PHE A 14 -0.13 -49.30 -38.79
CA PHE A 14 -0.71 -48.46 -39.84
C PHE A 14 0.12 -47.18 -40.02
N ALA A 15 1.14 -47.25 -40.88
CA ALA A 15 2.01 -46.11 -41.17
C ALA A 15 1.39 -45.09 -42.12
N GLU A 16 0.55 -45.53 -43.06
CA GLU A 16 -0.16 -44.65 -44.00
C GLU A 16 -1.61 -44.46 -43.56
N LYS A 17 -2.26 -43.41 -44.06
CA LYS A 17 -3.68 -43.18 -43.82
C LYS A 17 -4.45 -44.38 -44.35
N THR A 18 -5.01 -45.17 -43.42
CA THR A 18 -5.75 -46.39 -43.71
C THR A 18 -7.18 -46.19 -43.28
N GLU A 19 -8.10 -46.46 -44.19
CA GLU A 19 -9.53 -46.28 -44.01
C GLU A 19 -10.21 -47.65 -44.08
N VAL A 20 -11.02 -47.96 -43.05
CA VAL A 20 -11.80 -49.19 -42.96
C VAL A 20 -13.26 -48.79 -42.87
N GLU A 21 -14.03 -49.14 -43.89
CA GLU A 21 -15.48 -48.96 -43.91
C GLU A 21 -16.18 -50.18 -43.30
N PHE A 22 -17.19 -49.94 -42.47
CA PHE A 22 -17.98 -50.95 -41.82
C PHE A 22 -19.40 -50.92 -42.37
N GLY A 23 -19.89 -52.07 -42.82
CA GLY A 23 -21.27 -52.23 -43.26
C GLY A 23 -22.24 -52.46 -42.09
N SER A 24 -23.53 -52.38 -42.37
CA SER A 24 -24.57 -52.81 -41.43
C SER A 24 -24.55 -54.35 -41.30
N GLY A 25 -24.29 -54.87 -40.10
CA GLY A 25 -24.32 -56.30 -39.81
C GLY A 25 -22.97 -56.84 -39.29
N ILE A 26 -22.57 -58.01 -39.78
CA ILE A 26 -21.34 -58.69 -39.33
C ILE A 26 -20.19 -58.34 -40.28
N THR A 27 -19.16 -57.68 -39.76
CA THR A 27 -17.91 -57.42 -40.49
C THR A 27 -16.82 -58.36 -39.98
N ALA A 28 -16.22 -59.17 -40.86
CA ALA A 28 -15.15 -60.10 -40.51
C ALA A 28 -13.78 -59.57 -41.00
N ILE A 29 -12.84 -59.40 -40.07
CA ILE A 29 -11.47 -58.96 -40.38
C ILE A 29 -10.57 -60.19 -40.42
N VAL A 30 -10.13 -60.58 -41.61
CA VAL A 30 -9.30 -61.78 -41.85
C VAL A 30 -7.90 -61.41 -42.35
N GLY A 31 -6.92 -62.26 -42.10
CA GLY A 31 -5.53 -62.04 -42.50
C GLY A 31 -4.54 -62.93 -41.73
N PRO A 32 -3.29 -63.06 -42.19
CA PRO A 32 -2.27 -63.91 -41.56
C PRO A 32 -1.81 -63.38 -40.20
N ASN A 33 -1.21 -64.22 -39.36
CA ASN A 33 -0.68 -63.79 -38.07
C ASN A 33 0.35 -62.67 -38.24
N GLY A 34 0.29 -61.64 -37.40
CA GLY A 34 1.14 -60.45 -37.51
C GLY A 34 0.66 -59.38 -38.51
N SER A 35 -0.44 -59.59 -39.24
CA SER A 35 -0.99 -58.62 -40.21
C SER A 35 -1.69 -57.40 -39.59
N GLY A 36 -1.57 -57.18 -38.28
CA GLY A 36 -2.16 -56.01 -37.61
C GLY A 36 -3.67 -56.08 -37.32
N LYS A 37 -4.34 -57.23 -37.50
CA LYS A 37 -5.80 -57.36 -37.25
C LYS A 37 -6.24 -56.87 -35.87
N SER A 38 -5.55 -57.32 -34.83
CA SER A 38 -5.86 -56.93 -33.45
C SER A 38 -5.56 -55.43 -33.18
N ASN A 39 -4.72 -54.79 -33.99
CA ASN A 39 -4.46 -53.36 -33.86
C ASN A 39 -5.66 -52.51 -34.30
N ILE A 40 -6.57 -53.05 -35.13
CA ILE A 40 -7.82 -52.38 -35.49
C ILE A 40 -8.74 -52.28 -34.26
N SER A 41 -8.86 -53.37 -33.49
CA SER A 41 -9.59 -53.38 -32.22
C SER A 41 -8.99 -52.42 -31.20
N ASP A 42 -7.65 -52.38 -31.11
CA ASP A 42 -6.96 -51.42 -30.24
C ASP A 42 -7.17 -49.97 -30.68
N ALA A 43 -7.20 -49.69 -31.99
CA ALA A 43 -7.46 -48.36 -32.52
C ALA A 43 -8.85 -47.86 -32.11
N ILE A 44 -9.86 -48.71 -32.24
CA ILE A 44 -11.23 -48.40 -31.82
C ILE A 44 -11.28 -48.10 -30.32
N ARG A 45 -10.71 -48.96 -29.47
CA ARG A 45 -10.66 -48.74 -28.01
C ARG A 45 -9.95 -47.46 -27.63
N TRP A 46 -8.82 -47.20 -28.30
CA TRP A 46 -8.01 -46.02 -28.02
C TRP A 46 -8.76 -44.74 -28.38
N ALA A 47 -9.45 -44.70 -29.52
CA ALA A 47 -10.27 -43.55 -29.91
C ALA A 47 -11.51 -43.36 -29.01
N LEU A 48 -12.08 -44.43 -28.46
CA LEU A 48 -13.16 -44.37 -27.45
C LEU A 48 -12.69 -43.87 -26.07
N GLY A 49 -11.38 -43.62 -25.89
CA GLY A 49 -10.84 -42.98 -24.69
C GLY A 49 -10.25 -43.94 -23.65
N GLU A 50 -9.84 -45.15 -24.06
CA GLU A 50 -9.04 -46.06 -23.21
C GLU A 50 -7.69 -45.41 -22.86
N GLN A 51 -7.40 -45.31 -21.56
CA GLN A 51 -6.16 -44.70 -21.05
C GLN A 51 -5.10 -45.73 -20.70
N SER A 52 -5.47 -46.99 -20.46
CA SER A 52 -4.52 -48.02 -20.11
C SER A 52 -3.73 -48.47 -21.34
N ILE A 53 -2.46 -48.10 -21.37
CA ILE A 53 -1.53 -48.52 -22.44
C ILE A 53 -1.35 -50.06 -22.43
N ARG A 54 -1.48 -50.68 -21.26
CA ARG A 54 -1.37 -52.13 -21.09
C ARG A 54 -2.51 -52.88 -21.77
N THR A 55 -3.75 -52.37 -21.71
CA THR A 55 -4.90 -52.97 -22.44
C THR A 55 -4.77 -52.79 -23.94
N LEU A 56 -4.05 -51.75 -24.38
CA LEU A 56 -3.64 -51.53 -25.76
C LEU A 56 -2.36 -52.28 -26.13
N ARG A 57 -1.89 -53.26 -25.35
CA ARG A 57 -0.71 -54.10 -25.69
C ARG A 57 0.55 -53.28 -25.98
N GLY A 58 0.73 -52.16 -25.28
CA GLY A 58 1.94 -51.33 -25.28
C GLY A 58 2.55 -51.24 -23.87
N SER A 59 3.75 -50.66 -23.77
CA SER A 59 4.44 -50.40 -22.50
C SER A 59 4.48 -48.90 -22.14
N LYS A 60 4.57 -48.03 -23.15
CA LYS A 60 4.56 -46.56 -23.05
C LYS A 60 3.48 -45.96 -23.94
N ALA A 61 3.03 -44.74 -23.65
CA ALA A 61 2.03 -44.04 -24.47
C ALA A 61 2.51 -43.81 -25.91
N GLU A 62 3.83 -43.62 -26.09
CA GLU A 62 4.48 -43.50 -27.40
C GLU A 62 4.44 -44.80 -28.23
N ASP A 63 4.28 -45.98 -27.61
CA ASP A 63 4.26 -47.28 -28.31
C ASP A 63 3.01 -47.46 -29.18
N VAL A 64 2.03 -46.56 -29.03
CA VAL A 64 0.86 -46.47 -29.89
C VAL A 64 1.22 -45.88 -31.26
N ILE A 65 2.33 -45.14 -31.34
CA ILE A 65 2.83 -44.51 -32.57
C ILE A 65 3.67 -45.51 -33.37
N PHE A 66 3.53 -45.49 -34.70
CA PHE A 66 4.34 -46.32 -35.59
C PHE A 66 5.85 -46.07 -35.36
N ALA A 67 6.51 -47.09 -34.83
CA ALA A 67 7.93 -47.04 -34.46
C ALA A 67 8.90 -47.11 -35.67
N GLY A 68 8.39 -47.27 -36.89
CA GLY A 68 9.19 -47.44 -38.10
C GLY A 68 9.36 -48.92 -38.49
N SER A 69 9.81 -49.14 -39.72
CA SER A 69 10.17 -50.47 -40.26
C SER A 69 11.43 -50.35 -41.11
N THR A 70 12.02 -51.47 -41.56
CA THR A 70 13.19 -51.48 -42.45
C THR A 70 12.99 -50.65 -43.74
N LYS A 71 11.74 -50.49 -44.19
CA LYS A 71 11.39 -49.71 -45.39
C LYS A 71 10.82 -48.32 -45.08
N ARG A 72 10.43 -48.02 -43.85
CA ARG A 72 9.68 -46.79 -43.51
C ARG A 72 10.17 -46.15 -42.22
N ARG A 73 10.35 -44.82 -42.25
CA ARG A 73 10.75 -44.04 -41.06
C ARG A 73 9.66 -44.06 -39.99
N ALA A 74 10.07 -43.88 -38.75
CA ALA A 74 9.16 -43.75 -37.63
C ALA A 74 8.38 -42.43 -37.71
N LEU A 75 7.12 -42.43 -37.27
CA LEU A 75 6.25 -41.26 -37.29
C LEU A 75 6.27 -40.51 -35.95
N GLY A 76 5.97 -39.22 -36.00
CA GLY A 76 5.95 -38.32 -34.83
C GLY A 76 4.61 -38.24 -34.11
N ALA A 77 3.53 -38.71 -34.74
CA ALA A 77 2.19 -38.71 -34.20
C ALA A 77 1.38 -39.92 -34.68
N ALA A 78 0.41 -40.31 -33.87
CA ALA A 78 -0.64 -41.26 -34.25
C ALA A 78 -2.01 -40.59 -34.11
N GLU A 79 -2.88 -40.86 -35.06
CA GLU A 79 -4.25 -40.36 -35.10
C GLU A 79 -5.20 -41.50 -35.45
N VAL A 80 -6.32 -41.55 -34.73
CA VAL A 80 -7.42 -42.45 -35.02
C VAL A 80 -8.71 -41.65 -34.97
N SER A 81 -9.49 -41.74 -36.04
CA SER A 81 -10.81 -41.13 -36.15
C SER A 81 -11.88 -42.21 -36.34
N LEU A 82 -12.92 -42.18 -35.51
CA LEU A 82 -14.09 -43.02 -35.60
C LEU A 82 -15.27 -42.18 -36.09
N VAL A 83 -15.90 -42.61 -37.17
CA VAL A 83 -17.06 -41.95 -37.76
C VAL A 83 -18.31 -42.77 -37.46
N PHE A 84 -19.21 -42.19 -36.68
CA PHE A 84 -20.49 -42.79 -36.31
C PHE A 84 -21.64 -42.17 -37.09
N ASP A 85 -22.56 -43.00 -37.57
CA ASP A 85 -23.88 -42.60 -38.01
C ASP A 85 -24.76 -42.33 -36.79
N ASN A 86 -25.15 -41.07 -36.60
CA ASN A 86 -26.03 -40.60 -35.52
C ASN A 86 -27.44 -40.26 -36.03
N SER A 87 -27.90 -40.86 -37.13
CA SER A 87 -29.26 -40.63 -37.65
C SER A 87 -30.38 -41.01 -36.66
N ASP A 88 -30.08 -41.78 -35.61
CA ASP A 88 -31.00 -42.13 -34.52
C ASP A 88 -30.91 -41.19 -33.30
N ASN A 89 -30.14 -40.10 -33.37
CA ASN A 89 -29.97 -39.08 -32.33
C ASN A 89 -29.64 -39.66 -30.94
N ARG A 90 -28.88 -40.77 -30.88
CA ARG A 90 -28.43 -41.36 -29.61
C ARG A 90 -27.28 -40.59 -28.98
N LEU A 91 -26.44 -39.95 -29.80
CA LEU A 91 -25.45 -39.00 -29.31
C LEU A 91 -26.13 -37.63 -29.21
N PRO A 92 -25.93 -36.88 -28.11
CA PRO A 92 -26.48 -35.53 -27.93
C PRO A 92 -25.73 -34.49 -28.79
N ILE A 93 -25.78 -34.67 -30.11
CA ILE A 93 -25.15 -33.83 -31.12
C ILE A 93 -26.18 -33.61 -32.23
N ASP A 94 -26.32 -32.36 -32.70
CA ASP A 94 -27.28 -31.95 -33.74
C ASP A 94 -26.89 -32.41 -35.17
N PHE A 95 -25.87 -33.24 -35.30
CA PHE A 95 -25.34 -33.74 -36.57
C PHE A 95 -25.67 -35.22 -36.76
N ASN A 96 -26.08 -35.58 -37.98
CA ASN A 96 -26.35 -36.97 -38.37
C ASN A 96 -25.07 -37.83 -38.42
N GLU A 97 -23.89 -37.21 -38.42
CA GLU A 97 -22.60 -37.89 -38.41
C GLU A 97 -21.73 -37.31 -37.29
N ALA A 98 -21.16 -38.19 -36.48
CA ALA A 98 -20.32 -37.83 -35.34
C ALA A 98 -18.93 -38.47 -35.51
N THR A 99 -17.91 -37.63 -35.65
CA THR A 99 -16.52 -38.03 -35.78
C THR A 99 -15.77 -37.79 -34.49
N ILE A 100 -15.28 -38.86 -33.86
CA ILE A 100 -14.45 -38.81 -32.66
C ILE A 100 -13.01 -39.07 -33.07
N THR A 101 -12.12 -38.10 -32.90
CA THR A 101 -10.71 -38.21 -33.24
C THR A 101 -9.85 -38.11 -31.98
N ARG A 102 -8.90 -39.02 -31.85
CA ARG A 102 -7.84 -38.95 -30.85
C ARG A 102 -6.49 -38.91 -31.54
N ARG A 103 -5.65 -37.97 -31.13
CA ARG A 103 -4.29 -37.81 -31.63
C ARG A 103 -3.30 -37.82 -30.47
N VAL A 104 -2.14 -38.43 -30.66
CA VAL A 104 -1.03 -38.38 -29.69
C VAL A 104 0.27 -38.07 -30.41
N PHE A 105 1.12 -37.28 -29.76
CA PHE A 105 2.46 -36.94 -30.21
C PHE A 105 3.51 -37.68 -29.40
N ARG A 106 4.72 -37.80 -29.95
CA ARG A 106 5.88 -38.32 -29.21
C ARG A 106 6.26 -37.51 -27.97
N SER A 107 5.79 -36.26 -27.84
CA SER A 107 5.94 -35.47 -26.61
C SER A 107 5.15 -36.05 -25.43
N GLY A 108 4.21 -36.96 -25.68
CA GLY A 108 3.27 -37.49 -24.69
C GLY A 108 1.92 -36.74 -24.66
N ASP A 109 1.81 -35.63 -25.38
CA ASP A 109 0.58 -34.85 -25.46
C ASP A 109 -0.49 -35.59 -26.26
N SER A 110 -1.70 -35.66 -25.69
CA SER A 110 -2.88 -36.25 -26.34
C SER A 110 -3.93 -35.17 -26.62
N GLU A 111 -4.35 -35.07 -27.87
CA GLU A 111 -5.43 -34.20 -28.32
C GLU A 111 -6.69 -35.00 -28.65
N TYR A 112 -7.84 -34.40 -28.38
CA TYR A 112 -9.15 -35.02 -28.56
C TYR A 112 -10.04 -34.08 -29.36
N TYR A 113 -10.75 -34.61 -30.34
CA TYR A 113 -11.67 -33.84 -31.17
C TYR A 113 -13.01 -34.55 -31.35
N ILE A 114 -14.09 -33.77 -31.34
CA ILE A 114 -15.43 -34.19 -31.76
C ILE A 114 -15.80 -33.29 -32.95
N ASN A 115 -16.09 -33.87 -34.12
CA ASN A 115 -16.39 -33.13 -35.35
C ASN A 115 -15.37 -32.02 -35.67
N LYS A 116 -14.06 -32.32 -35.49
CA LYS A 116 -12.92 -31.39 -35.65
C LYS A 116 -12.84 -30.25 -34.61
N SER A 117 -13.76 -30.17 -33.65
CA SER A 117 -13.67 -29.25 -32.52
C SER A 117 -12.88 -29.86 -31.37
N ALA A 118 -11.90 -29.13 -30.83
CA ALA A 118 -11.08 -29.60 -29.71
C ALA A 118 -11.92 -29.76 -28.44
N CYS A 119 -11.74 -30.88 -27.73
CA CYS A 119 -12.49 -31.21 -26.53
C CYS A 119 -11.58 -31.88 -25.48
N ARG A 120 -12.10 -32.09 -24.27
CA ARG A 120 -11.39 -32.85 -23.23
C ARG A 120 -11.82 -34.31 -23.29
N LEU A 121 -10.95 -35.21 -22.82
CA LEU A 121 -11.30 -36.62 -22.69
C LEU A 121 -12.59 -36.85 -21.87
N LYS A 122 -12.82 -36.02 -20.83
CA LYS A 122 -14.04 -36.07 -20.02
C LYS A 122 -15.29 -35.84 -20.88
N ASP A 123 -15.21 -34.99 -21.89
CA ASP A 123 -16.33 -34.65 -22.76
C ASP A 123 -16.66 -35.81 -23.70
N ILE A 124 -15.64 -36.52 -24.23
CA ILE A 124 -15.84 -37.78 -24.99
C ILE A 124 -16.49 -38.86 -24.12
N HIS A 125 -16.03 -39.01 -22.86
CA HIS A 125 -16.64 -39.98 -21.94
C HIS A 125 -18.08 -39.62 -21.59
N GLU A 126 -18.40 -38.34 -21.39
CA GLU A 126 -19.77 -37.89 -21.14
C GLU A 126 -20.67 -38.08 -22.36
N LEU A 127 -20.16 -37.83 -23.56
CA LEU A 127 -20.86 -38.06 -24.82
C LEU A 127 -21.22 -39.54 -25.01
N LEU A 128 -20.31 -40.46 -24.68
CA LEU A 128 -20.50 -41.90 -24.87
C LEU A 128 -21.17 -42.60 -23.68
N ALA A 129 -21.34 -41.93 -22.54
CA ALA A 129 -21.85 -42.53 -21.29
C ALA A 129 -23.23 -43.19 -21.45
N ASP A 130 -24.12 -42.60 -22.25
CA ASP A 130 -25.50 -43.09 -22.44
C ASP A 130 -25.61 -44.10 -23.61
N THR A 131 -24.52 -44.33 -24.34
CA THR A 131 -24.51 -45.21 -25.53
C THR A 131 -24.05 -46.64 -25.25
N GLY A 132 -23.52 -46.89 -24.03
CA GLY A 132 -22.93 -48.17 -23.67
C GLY A 132 -21.56 -48.43 -24.31
N LEU A 133 -20.92 -47.41 -24.90
CA LEU A 133 -19.54 -47.46 -25.43
C LEU A 133 -18.52 -46.80 -24.46
N GLY A 134 -18.84 -46.74 -23.16
CA GLY A 134 -18.04 -46.10 -22.12
C GLY A 134 -16.71 -46.81 -21.80
N ARG A 135 -15.98 -46.24 -20.84
CA ARG A 135 -14.61 -46.63 -20.41
C ARG A 135 -14.45 -48.12 -20.11
N ASP A 136 -15.45 -48.75 -19.51
CA ASP A 136 -15.43 -50.17 -19.12
C ASP A 136 -16.41 -51.03 -19.92
N SER A 137 -16.96 -50.47 -21.01
CA SER A 137 -18.00 -51.12 -21.78
C SER A 137 -17.57 -52.47 -22.35
N MET A 138 -18.47 -53.45 -22.27
CA MET A 138 -18.34 -54.77 -22.90
C MET A 138 -18.35 -54.71 -24.44
N SER A 139 -18.49 -53.51 -25.00
CA SER A 139 -18.61 -53.26 -26.44
C SER A 139 -17.40 -53.74 -27.25
N VAL A 140 -16.20 -53.76 -26.64
CA VAL A 140 -15.00 -54.32 -27.25
C VAL A 140 -14.42 -55.40 -26.36
N ILE A 141 -14.53 -56.66 -26.80
CA ILE A 141 -13.95 -57.82 -26.10
C ILE A 141 -12.53 -58.07 -26.62
N GLY A 142 -11.58 -58.16 -25.69
CA GLY A 142 -10.15 -58.29 -26.00
C GLY A 142 -9.68 -59.70 -25.74
N GLN A 143 -8.45 -60.00 -26.17
CA GLN A 143 -7.81 -61.26 -25.82
C GLN A 143 -7.72 -61.40 -24.29
N ASN A 144 -8.19 -62.52 -23.73
CA ASN A 144 -8.27 -62.85 -22.30
C ASN A 144 -9.32 -62.07 -21.46
N LYS A 145 -10.05 -61.10 -22.03
CA LYS A 145 -11.05 -60.32 -21.26
C LYS A 145 -12.29 -61.15 -20.86
N VAL A 146 -12.58 -62.22 -21.61
CA VAL A 146 -13.66 -63.17 -21.28
C VAL A 146 -13.35 -63.91 -19.97
N ASP A 147 -12.13 -64.41 -19.83
CA ASP A 147 -11.69 -65.11 -18.61
C ASP A 147 -11.60 -64.16 -17.41
N GLU A 148 -11.23 -62.90 -17.64
CA GLU A 148 -11.20 -61.84 -16.62
C GLU A 148 -12.60 -61.56 -16.06
N VAL A 149 -13.61 -61.41 -16.92
CA VAL A 149 -14.99 -61.18 -16.48
C VAL A 149 -15.53 -62.37 -15.68
N LEU A 150 -15.20 -63.60 -16.10
CA LEU A 150 -15.63 -64.83 -15.40
C LEU A 150 -14.96 -64.99 -14.03
N ASN A 151 -13.69 -64.58 -13.89
CA ASN A 151 -12.93 -64.67 -12.65
C ASN A 151 -12.95 -63.41 -11.76
N SER A 152 -13.57 -62.33 -12.23
CA SER A 152 -13.71 -61.06 -11.48
C SER A 152 -14.48 -61.22 -10.17
N LYS A 153 -14.17 -60.36 -9.19
CA LYS A 153 -14.91 -60.33 -7.92
C LYS A 153 -16.36 -59.86 -8.14
N PRO A 154 -17.33 -60.27 -7.29
CA PRO A 154 -18.71 -59.80 -7.40
C PRO A 154 -18.87 -58.27 -7.43
N GLU A 155 -17.99 -57.53 -6.74
CA GLU A 155 -17.95 -56.06 -6.71
C GLU A 155 -17.55 -55.45 -8.06
N GLU A 156 -16.53 -56.01 -8.72
CA GLU A 156 -16.08 -55.61 -10.07
C GLU A 156 -17.12 -56.00 -11.13
N ARG A 157 -17.77 -57.15 -10.95
CA ARG A 157 -18.86 -57.56 -11.82
C ARG A 157 -20.09 -56.67 -11.69
N ARG A 158 -20.35 -56.14 -10.49
CA ARG A 158 -21.44 -55.19 -10.25
C ARG A 158 -21.27 -53.93 -11.08
N SER A 159 -20.07 -53.35 -11.18
CA SER A 159 -19.89 -52.13 -11.99
C SER A 159 -20.23 -52.34 -13.46
N LEU A 160 -19.97 -53.54 -14.01
CA LEU A 160 -20.39 -53.91 -15.37
C LEU A 160 -21.92 -53.88 -15.52
N PHE A 161 -22.65 -54.41 -14.55
CA PHE A 161 -24.12 -54.35 -14.56
C PHE A 161 -24.65 -52.93 -14.36
N GLU A 162 -24.00 -52.11 -13.54
CA GLU A 162 -24.36 -50.70 -13.33
C GLU A 162 -24.18 -49.86 -14.61
N GLU A 163 -23.15 -50.15 -15.41
CA GLU A 163 -22.92 -49.53 -16.71
C GLU A 163 -23.97 -49.94 -17.74
N VAL A 164 -24.30 -51.24 -17.81
CA VAL A 164 -25.37 -51.75 -18.69
C VAL A 164 -26.74 -51.17 -18.29
N ALA A 165 -26.98 -50.96 -17.00
CA ALA A 165 -28.19 -50.32 -16.49
C ALA A 165 -28.20 -48.79 -16.68
N GLY A 166 -27.11 -48.18 -17.16
CA GLY A 166 -27.02 -46.74 -17.40
C GLY A 166 -27.04 -45.86 -16.15
N ILE A 167 -26.86 -46.42 -14.95
CA ILE A 167 -26.99 -45.66 -13.69
C ILE A 167 -25.70 -44.90 -13.31
N THR A 168 -24.58 -45.19 -13.99
CA THR A 168 -23.27 -44.61 -13.72
C THR A 168 -23.27 -43.08 -13.77
N LYS A 169 -24.00 -42.48 -14.73
CA LYS A 169 -24.16 -41.02 -14.87
C LYS A 169 -24.79 -40.39 -13.63
N PHE A 170 -25.86 -40.99 -13.10
CA PHE A 170 -26.54 -40.50 -11.90
C PHE A 170 -25.68 -40.65 -10.65
N LYS A 171 -24.94 -41.75 -10.54
CA LYS A 171 -24.01 -42.01 -9.44
C LYS A 171 -22.86 -41.00 -9.43
N GLN A 172 -22.32 -40.68 -10.60
CA GLN A 172 -21.28 -39.65 -10.76
C GLN A 172 -21.82 -38.26 -10.40
N ARG A 173 -23.01 -37.89 -10.90
CA ARG A 173 -23.67 -36.61 -10.56
C ARG A 173 -23.96 -36.49 -9.06
N LYS A 174 -24.41 -37.57 -8.41
CA LYS A 174 -24.62 -37.62 -6.96
C LYS A 174 -23.30 -37.37 -6.21
N LYS A 175 -22.22 -38.02 -6.62
CA LYS A 175 -20.89 -37.84 -5.99
C LYS A 175 -20.38 -36.40 -6.13
N ASP A 176 -20.51 -35.82 -7.32
CA ASP A 176 -20.10 -34.44 -7.57
C ASP A 176 -20.97 -33.44 -6.79
N ALA A 177 -22.28 -33.67 -6.68
CA ALA A 177 -23.19 -32.86 -5.89
C ALA A 177 -22.86 -32.93 -4.38
N LEU A 178 -22.62 -34.13 -3.85
CA LEU A 178 -22.21 -34.32 -2.45
C LEU A 178 -20.90 -33.59 -2.15
N ARG A 179 -19.90 -33.68 -3.04
CA ARG A 179 -18.64 -32.95 -2.87
C ARG A 179 -18.86 -31.45 -2.84
N LYS A 180 -19.68 -30.90 -3.75
CA LYS A 180 -20.03 -29.47 -3.75
C LYS A 180 -20.78 -29.04 -2.49
N MET A 181 -21.68 -29.88 -1.95
CA MET A 181 -22.38 -29.59 -0.71
C MET A 181 -21.41 -29.53 0.47
N GLU A 182 -20.45 -30.45 0.55
CA GLU A 182 -19.42 -30.46 1.59
C GLU A 182 -18.52 -29.23 1.50
N GLU A 183 -18.04 -28.88 0.30
CA GLU A 183 -17.29 -27.63 0.05
C GLU A 183 -18.09 -26.40 0.48
N THR A 184 -19.40 -26.35 0.19
CA THR A 184 -20.27 -25.23 0.57
C THR A 184 -20.51 -25.16 2.08
N SER A 185 -20.66 -26.30 2.74
CA SER A 185 -20.81 -26.37 4.20
C SER A 185 -19.56 -25.84 4.90
N ASN A 186 -18.37 -26.19 4.40
CA ASN A 186 -17.10 -25.68 4.94
C ASN A 186 -16.98 -24.16 4.74
N ASN A 187 -17.45 -23.64 3.60
CA ASN A 187 -17.48 -22.20 3.36
C ASN A 187 -18.44 -21.47 4.30
N LEU A 188 -19.61 -22.05 4.59
CA LEU A 188 -20.57 -21.49 5.55
C LEU A 188 -19.99 -21.42 6.96
N ASN A 189 -19.35 -22.49 7.44
CA ASN A 189 -18.69 -22.50 8.74
C ASN A 189 -17.66 -21.38 8.85
N ARG A 190 -16.85 -21.15 7.80
CA ARG A 190 -15.88 -20.07 7.77
C ARG A 190 -16.52 -18.68 7.82
N VAL A 191 -17.67 -18.49 7.19
CA VAL A 191 -18.41 -17.22 7.25
C VAL A 191 -18.94 -16.99 8.67
N ASP A 192 -19.42 -18.04 9.33
CA ASP A 192 -19.91 -17.98 10.71
C ASP A 192 -18.79 -17.62 11.71
N ASP A 193 -17.59 -18.20 11.52
CA ASP A 193 -16.40 -17.86 12.30
C ASP A 193 -16.04 -16.36 12.14
N LEU A 194 -16.05 -15.86 10.90
CA LEU A 194 -15.76 -14.45 10.61
C LEU A 194 -16.84 -13.50 11.18
N MET A 195 -18.11 -13.89 11.10
CA MET A 195 -19.21 -13.14 11.70
C MET A 195 -19.01 -13.02 13.22
N THR A 196 -18.70 -14.13 13.88
CA THR A 196 -18.45 -14.16 15.33
C THR A 196 -17.26 -13.30 15.72
N GLU A 197 -16.18 -13.33 14.93
CA GLU A 197 -15.01 -12.47 15.15
C GLU A 197 -15.37 -10.98 15.01
N ILE A 198 -16.11 -10.60 13.96
CA ILE A 198 -16.53 -9.21 13.73
C ILE A 198 -17.45 -8.73 14.85
N GLU A 199 -18.41 -9.54 15.29
CA GLU A 199 -19.30 -9.21 16.42
C GLU A 199 -18.51 -8.99 17.71
N SER A 200 -17.47 -9.80 17.96
CA SER A 200 -16.60 -9.64 19.12
C SER A 200 -15.80 -8.32 19.10
N GLN A 201 -15.43 -7.83 17.91
CA GLN A 201 -14.74 -6.55 17.75
C GLN A 201 -15.68 -5.34 17.81
N LEU A 202 -16.96 -5.54 17.49
CA LEU A 202 -17.95 -4.46 17.40
C LEU A 202 -18.33 -3.90 18.78
N GLN A 203 -18.42 -4.76 19.80
CA GLN A 203 -18.66 -4.38 21.19
C GLN A 203 -17.62 -3.37 21.73
N PRO A 204 -16.31 -3.68 21.76
CA PRO A 204 -15.29 -2.76 22.25
C PRO A 204 -15.17 -1.50 21.37
N MET A 205 -15.42 -1.60 20.06
CA MET A 205 -15.48 -0.43 19.19
C MET A 205 -16.65 0.50 19.56
N ALA A 206 -17.82 -0.04 19.90
CA ALA A 206 -18.98 0.74 20.33
C ALA A 206 -18.71 1.45 21.66
N GLU A 207 -18.12 0.75 22.64
CA GLU A 207 -17.71 1.35 23.92
C GLU A 207 -16.68 2.48 23.72
N ASN A 208 -15.69 2.26 22.84
CA ASN A 208 -14.70 3.29 22.52
C ASN A 208 -15.34 4.51 21.85
N ALA A 209 -16.29 4.30 20.94
CA ALA A 209 -17.01 5.39 20.29
C ALA A 209 -17.83 6.21 21.31
N GLU A 210 -18.47 5.55 22.29
CA GLU A 210 -19.20 6.24 23.36
C GLU A 210 -18.25 7.04 24.28
N ARG A 211 -17.10 6.45 24.65
CA ARG A 211 -16.03 7.17 25.39
C ARG A 211 -15.50 8.37 24.63
N THR A 212 -15.31 8.26 23.32
CA THR A 212 -14.87 9.39 22.49
C THR A 212 -15.94 10.48 22.40
N ARG A 213 -17.22 10.11 22.30
CA ARG A 213 -18.33 11.10 22.31
C ARG A 213 -18.38 11.86 23.63
N THR A 214 -18.30 11.16 24.76
CA THR A 214 -18.29 11.79 26.08
C THR A 214 -17.05 12.67 26.27
N TYR A 215 -15.87 12.19 25.87
CA TYR A 215 -14.65 13.01 25.84
C TYR A 215 -14.82 14.30 25.03
N ASN A 216 -15.36 14.23 23.82
CA ASN A 216 -15.55 15.40 22.96
C ASN A 216 -16.51 16.42 23.60
N SER A 217 -17.60 15.96 24.23
CA SER A 217 -18.53 16.84 24.94
C SER A 217 -17.85 17.52 26.14
N LEU A 218 -17.13 16.77 26.96
CA LEU A 218 -16.39 17.31 28.11
C LEU A 218 -15.26 18.24 27.69
N HIS A 219 -14.61 17.95 26.55
CA HIS A 219 -13.55 18.80 26.01
C HIS A 219 -14.10 20.13 25.53
N GLN A 220 -15.26 20.14 24.87
CA GLN A 220 -15.94 21.39 24.51
C GLN A 220 -16.32 22.22 25.74
N GLU A 221 -16.85 21.59 26.79
CA GLU A 221 -17.12 22.27 28.07
C GLU A 221 -15.84 22.82 28.70
N LEU A 222 -14.76 22.04 28.72
CA LEU A 222 -13.46 22.46 29.26
C LEU A 222 -12.90 23.67 28.50
N VAL A 223 -12.98 23.69 27.17
CA VAL A 223 -12.56 24.83 26.36
C VAL A 223 -13.41 26.06 26.69
N ALA A 224 -14.73 25.92 26.85
CA ALA A 224 -15.61 27.02 27.24
C ALA A 224 -15.26 27.57 28.63
N TYR A 225 -14.98 26.69 29.60
CA TYR A 225 -14.54 27.10 30.95
C TYR A 225 -13.16 27.75 30.94
N GLN A 226 -12.21 27.23 30.17
CA GLN A 226 -10.88 27.83 30.02
C GLN A 226 -10.97 29.22 29.40
N ALA A 227 -11.77 29.39 28.35
CA ALA A 227 -12.02 30.70 27.75
C ALA A 227 -12.64 31.67 28.77
N THR A 228 -13.62 31.21 29.55
CA THR A 228 -14.26 32.02 30.60
C THR A 228 -13.29 32.39 31.71
N LEU A 229 -12.42 31.47 32.13
CA LEU A 229 -11.38 31.72 33.14
C LEU A 229 -10.35 32.73 32.64
N LEU A 230 -9.90 32.58 31.39
CA LEU A 230 -8.97 33.51 30.76
C LEU A 230 -9.58 34.90 30.63
N MET A 231 -10.84 34.99 30.21
CA MET A 231 -11.57 36.26 30.14
C MET A 231 -11.66 36.91 31.53
N ASN A 232 -12.04 36.16 32.56
CA ASN A 232 -12.09 36.67 33.94
C ASN A 232 -10.71 37.14 34.45
N LYS A 233 -9.64 36.41 34.12
CA LYS A 233 -8.26 36.83 34.47
C LYS A 233 -7.87 38.11 33.75
N LEU A 234 -8.21 38.22 32.46
CA LEU A 234 -7.98 39.42 31.66
C LEU A 234 -8.74 40.62 32.23
N THR A 235 -10.04 40.47 32.53
CA THR A 235 -10.84 41.54 33.14
C THR A 235 -10.33 41.94 34.53
N LYS A 236 -9.83 40.99 35.34
CA LYS A 236 -9.18 41.31 36.62
C LYS A 236 -7.87 42.08 36.41
N ALA A 237 -7.04 41.64 35.46
CA ALA A 237 -5.79 42.33 35.14
C ALA A 237 -6.05 43.75 34.61
N GLU A 238 -7.05 43.94 33.73
CA GLU A 238 -7.47 45.25 33.24
C GLU A 238 -7.92 46.16 34.39
N LYS A 239 -8.72 45.64 35.34
CA LYS A 239 -9.12 46.39 36.54
C LYS A 239 -7.93 46.78 37.42
N MET A 240 -6.96 45.88 37.60
CA MET A 240 -5.74 46.17 38.37
C MET A 240 -4.85 47.21 37.68
N ILE A 241 -4.75 47.15 36.34
CA ILE A 241 -4.03 48.15 35.56
C ILE A 241 -4.72 49.51 35.70
N ALA A 242 -6.05 49.55 35.59
CA ALA A 242 -6.80 50.79 35.75
C ALA A 242 -6.66 51.39 37.16
N SER A 243 -6.69 50.57 38.22
CA SER A 243 -6.46 51.06 39.59
C SER A 243 -5.02 51.54 39.80
N ALA A 244 -4.03 50.81 39.29
CA ALA A 244 -2.63 51.22 39.38
C ALA A 244 -2.35 52.51 38.58
N GLN A 245 -3.01 52.70 37.44
CA GLN A 245 -2.94 53.95 36.68
C GLN A 245 -3.56 55.12 37.47
N MET A 246 -4.71 54.91 38.11
CA MET A 246 -5.32 55.92 38.98
C MET A 246 -4.43 56.29 40.17
N GLU A 247 -3.87 55.29 40.86
CA GLU A 247 -2.91 55.52 41.95
C GLU A 247 -1.66 56.25 41.46
N SER A 248 -1.12 55.87 40.30
CA SER A 248 0.02 56.57 39.70
C SER A 248 -0.30 58.02 39.38
N THR A 249 -1.49 58.31 38.83
CA THR A 249 -1.89 59.71 38.57
C THR A 249 -2.05 60.50 39.86
N GLU A 250 -2.60 59.89 40.90
CA GLU A 250 -2.75 60.55 42.20
C GLU A 250 -1.40 60.84 42.87
N ILE A 251 -0.45 59.90 42.75
CA ILE A 251 0.93 60.10 43.22
C ILE A 251 1.62 61.22 42.43
N THR A 252 1.50 61.25 41.10
CA THR A 252 2.09 62.33 40.30
C THR A 252 1.48 63.69 40.62
N ASP A 253 0.17 63.76 40.87
CA ASP A 253 -0.49 65.01 41.29
C ASP A 253 0.00 65.47 42.68
N ARG A 254 0.19 64.53 43.61
CA ARG A 254 0.77 64.82 44.93
C ARG A 254 2.24 65.25 44.84
N GLU A 255 3.04 64.62 43.99
CA GLU A 255 4.42 65.05 43.73
C GLU A 255 4.45 66.46 43.15
N PHE A 256 3.58 66.77 42.19
CA PHE A 256 3.50 68.12 41.61
C PHE A 256 3.07 69.16 42.66
N ALA A 257 2.09 68.82 43.51
CA ALA A 257 1.67 69.69 44.62
C ALA A 257 2.79 69.91 45.65
N ALA A 258 3.52 68.85 46.01
CA ALA A 258 4.65 68.92 46.93
C ALA A 258 5.81 69.73 46.34
N ALA A 259 6.13 69.54 45.06
CA ALA A 259 7.14 70.31 44.35
C ALA A 259 6.78 71.81 44.29
N ALA A 260 5.50 72.13 44.06
CA ALA A 260 5.01 73.51 44.11
C ALA A 260 5.13 74.13 45.52
N GLN A 261 4.84 73.36 46.58
CA GLN A 261 5.03 73.80 47.96
C GLN A 261 6.51 74.00 48.31
N MET A 262 7.40 73.10 47.88
CA MET A 262 8.85 73.24 48.08
C MET A 262 9.39 74.48 47.36
N ALA A 263 9.00 74.70 46.10
CA ALA A 263 9.39 75.90 45.36
C ALA A 263 8.89 77.18 46.05
N GLY A 264 7.67 77.17 46.61
CA GLY A 264 7.14 78.27 47.40
C GLY A 264 7.93 78.52 48.70
N ALA A 265 8.29 77.45 49.42
CA ALA A 265 9.07 77.54 50.65
C ALA A 265 10.52 77.98 50.38
N GLU A 266 11.14 77.56 49.27
CA GLU A 266 12.46 78.03 48.85
C GLU A 266 12.45 79.51 48.50
N ALA A 267 11.43 79.99 47.79
CA ALA A 267 11.26 81.41 47.51
C ALA A 267 11.13 82.23 48.80
N GLU A 268 10.36 81.73 49.78
CA GLU A 268 10.20 82.41 51.08
C GLU A 268 11.49 82.38 51.92
N LYS A 269 12.24 81.27 51.87
CA LYS A 269 13.57 81.18 52.51
C LYS A 269 14.54 82.19 51.91
N GLU A 270 14.57 82.34 50.58
CA GLU A 270 15.45 83.31 49.91
C GLU A 270 15.05 84.76 50.25
N ARG A 271 13.75 85.02 50.38
CA ARG A 271 13.22 86.31 50.85
C ARG A 271 13.69 86.62 52.26
N LEU A 272 13.53 85.68 53.19
CA LEU A 272 13.99 85.82 54.59
C LEU A 272 15.51 85.95 54.70
N ALA A 273 16.28 85.21 53.89
CA ALA A 273 17.73 85.34 53.85
C ALA A 273 18.18 86.74 53.41
N SER A 274 17.49 87.31 52.41
CA SER A 274 17.73 88.69 51.96
C SER A 274 17.39 89.72 53.06
N GLU A 275 16.30 89.51 53.80
CA GLU A 275 15.95 90.36 54.96
C GLU A 275 16.98 90.24 56.08
N LEU A 276 17.49 89.04 56.36
CA LEU A 276 18.48 88.79 57.41
C LEU A 276 19.82 89.45 57.07
N LEU A 277 20.27 89.38 55.81
CA LEU A 277 21.47 90.11 55.35
C LEU A 277 21.32 91.63 55.52
N ALA A 278 20.13 92.18 55.25
CA ALA A 278 19.88 93.60 55.46
C ALA A 278 19.92 93.98 56.95
N ILE A 279 19.43 93.11 57.83
CA ILE A 279 19.52 93.31 59.29
C ILE A 279 20.96 93.21 59.78
N GLU A 280 21.73 92.23 59.30
CA GLU A 280 23.16 92.08 59.62
C GLU A 280 23.97 93.31 59.20
N GLU A 281 23.71 93.86 58.01
CA GLU A 281 24.36 95.09 57.55
C GLU A 281 24.04 96.29 58.46
N ASN A 282 22.82 96.36 58.97
CA ASN A 282 22.42 97.39 59.94
C ASN A 282 23.08 97.17 61.31
N LEU A 283 23.23 95.91 61.75
CA LEU A 283 23.93 95.57 62.98
C LEU A 283 25.40 95.98 62.92
N ILE A 284 26.09 95.72 61.79
CA ILE A 284 27.48 96.15 61.59
C ILE A 284 27.61 97.68 61.70
N LYS A 285 26.64 98.45 61.19
CA LYS A 285 26.63 99.92 61.32
C LYS A 285 26.49 100.34 62.79
N ILE A 286 25.59 99.71 63.53
CA ILE A 286 25.38 100.01 64.96
C ILE A 286 26.60 99.62 65.80
N ASP A 287 27.21 98.46 65.55
CA ASP A 287 28.41 98.02 66.27
C ASP A 287 29.60 98.97 66.01
N ALA A 288 29.73 99.49 64.79
CA ALA A 288 30.73 100.51 64.48
C ALA A 288 30.49 101.82 65.27
N GLU A 289 29.24 102.27 65.41
CA GLU A 289 28.89 103.44 66.23
C GLU A 289 29.18 103.20 67.73
N ILE A 290 28.95 101.99 68.23
CA ILE A 290 29.27 101.61 69.62
C ILE A 290 30.77 101.65 69.88
N VAL A 291 31.59 101.13 68.95
CA VAL A 291 33.06 101.18 69.06
C VAL A 291 33.57 102.63 69.03
N GLU A 292 33.00 103.48 68.18
CA GLU A 292 33.37 104.90 68.16
C GLU A 292 33.08 105.57 69.51
N ARG A 293 31.90 105.33 70.09
CA ARG A 293 31.52 105.88 71.41
C ARG A 293 32.33 105.31 72.57
N SER A 294 32.73 104.04 72.54
CA SER A 294 33.56 103.44 73.59
C SER A 294 34.98 104.01 73.59
N THR A 295 35.58 104.27 72.43
CA THR A 295 36.90 104.92 72.34
C THR A 295 36.89 106.38 72.84
N GLU A 296 35.78 107.11 72.64
CA GLU A 296 35.61 108.43 73.26
C GLU A 296 35.55 108.35 74.78
N LEU A 297 34.88 107.34 75.33
CA LEU A 297 34.76 107.10 76.77
C LEU A 297 36.13 106.83 77.40
N GLU A 298 36.92 105.92 76.83
CA GLU A 298 38.28 105.61 77.31
C GLU A 298 39.19 106.84 77.30
N ARG A 299 39.07 107.70 76.28
CA ARG A 299 39.85 108.95 76.20
C ARG A 299 39.51 109.94 77.32
N VAL A 300 38.25 109.95 77.78
CA VAL A 300 37.79 110.78 78.90
C VAL A 300 38.26 110.20 80.24
N GLU A 301 38.20 108.88 80.40
CA GLU A 301 38.67 108.20 81.62
C GLU A 301 40.18 108.34 81.82
N GLY A 302 40.98 108.26 80.76
CA GLY A 302 42.43 108.51 80.81
C GLY A 302 42.80 109.91 81.32
N LYS A 303 41.99 110.94 81.01
CA LYS A 303 42.20 112.31 81.52
C LYS A 303 41.86 112.45 83.01
N LYS A 304 40.90 111.66 83.51
CA LYS A 304 40.48 111.65 84.92
C LYS A 304 41.55 111.07 85.83
N ALA A 305 42.25 110.01 85.39
CA ALA A 305 43.30 109.35 86.18
C ALA A 305 44.52 110.24 86.45
N VAL A 306 44.93 111.06 85.47
CA VAL A 306 46.10 111.97 85.61
C VAL A 306 45.83 113.13 86.59
N LEU A 307 44.58 113.58 86.71
CA LEU A 307 44.18 114.61 87.68
C LEU A 307 44.10 114.08 89.13
N ALA A 308 43.75 112.81 89.31
CA ALA A 308 43.65 112.19 90.64
C ALA A 308 45.01 112.02 91.34
N GLU A 309 46.10 111.85 90.57
CA GLU A 309 47.45 111.68 91.14
C GLU A 309 48.06 113.02 91.60
N ARG A 310 47.69 114.15 90.98
CA ARG A 310 48.09 115.50 91.44
C ARG A 310 47.48 115.89 92.79
N ILE A 311 46.29 115.39 93.12
CA ILE A 311 45.61 115.67 94.40
C ILE A 311 46.26 114.90 95.56
N ARG A 312 46.83 113.72 95.30
CA ARG A 312 47.45 112.85 96.32
C ARG A 312 48.76 113.42 96.89
N GLN A 313 49.48 114.26 96.15
CA GLN A 313 50.71 114.90 96.65
C GLN A 313 50.44 116.08 97.61
N SER A 314 49.26 116.72 97.56
CA SER A 314 48.94 117.87 98.44
C SER A 314 48.42 117.48 99.83
N ILE A 315 47.94 116.24 100.03
CA ILE A 315 47.30 115.81 101.29
C ILE A 315 48.32 115.33 102.34
N LYS A 316 49.51 114.87 101.94
CA LYS A 316 50.53 114.37 102.88
C LYS A 316 51.30 115.46 103.64
N ALA A 317 51.06 116.74 103.35
CA ALA A 317 51.70 117.87 104.04
C ALA A 317 50.97 118.36 105.31
N GLN A 318 49.72 117.92 105.59
CA GLN A 318 48.85 118.63 106.54
C GLN A 318 48.55 117.93 107.89
N GLN A 319 48.83 116.64 108.09
CA GLN A 319 48.39 115.95 109.32
C GLN A 319 49.55 115.47 110.20
N ARG A 320 50.27 116.48 110.70
CA ARG A 320 51.35 116.40 111.70
C ARG A 320 50.94 116.93 113.08
N LEU A 321 49.64 116.99 113.41
CA LEU A 321 49.14 117.49 114.71
C LEU A 321 47.95 116.64 115.21
N ASN A 322 48.07 116.11 116.44
CA ASN A 322 47.06 115.49 117.32
C ASN A 322 47.23 114.00 117.63
N GLN A 323 48.22 113.76 118.49
CA GLN A 323 48.20 112.75 119.56
C GLN A 323 47.12 113.13 120.61
N GLU A 324 46.55 112.13 121.30
CA GLU A 324 46.61 111.97 122.78
C GLU A 324 45.59 110.94 123.33
N SER A 325 46.10 110.03 124.17
CA SER A 325 45.47 109.26 125.27
C SER A 325 44.32 108.27 124.97
N GLY A 326 44.35 106.97 125.34
CA GLY A 326 45.16 106.24 126.32
C GLY A 326 44.31 105.72 127.50
N ARG A 327 44.40 104.40 127.74
CA ARG A 327 44.18 103.66 129.02
C ARG A 327 42.74 103.20 129.33
N PHE A 328 42.43 101.90 129.22
CA PHE A 328 42.74 100.75 130.11
C PHE A 328 41.54 100.40 130.99
N SER A 329 40.92 99.24 130.74
CA SER A 329 41.05 98.03 131.56
C SER A 329 40.61 98.20 133.01
N GLN A 330 39.45 97.63 133.33
CA GLN A 330 39.16 96.88 134.57
C GLN A 330 37.65 96.80 134.78
N LEU A 331 36.98 95.82 134.14
CA LEU A 331 36.01 95.03 134.91
C LEU A 331 35.79 93.67 134.26
N ARG A 332 36.92 93.02 134.00
CA ARG A 332 37.08 91.64 133.53
C ARG A 332 36.86 90.65 134.68
N GLN A 333 35.79 90.76 135.46
CA GLN A 333 35.73 89.85 136.60
C GLN A 333 34.38 89.37 137.13
N GLU A 334 33.22 89.79 136.61
CA GLU A 334 32.01 89.38 137.32
C GLU A 334 31.21 88.21 136.75
N LEU A 335 30.81 88.09 135.48
CA LEU A 335 29.84 87.01 135.16
C LEU A 335 30.11 86.22 133.89
N GLU A 336 31.24 85.53 133.92
CA GLU A 336 31.65 84.42 133.05
C GLU A 336 30.84 83.12 133.26
N ALA A 337 29.75 83.10 134.04
CA ALA A 337 29.32 81.83 134.63
C ALA A 337 28.07 81.14 134.05
N LYS A 338 27.18 81.75 133.24
CA LYS A 338 25.86 81.09 133.03
C LYS A 338 25.22 80.96 131.65
N LEU A 339 25.64 81.64 130.59
CA LEU A 339 24.86 81.56 129.33
C LEU A 339 25.69 81.29 128.06
N ARG A 340 26.76 80.51 128.21
CA ARG A 340 27.65 80.10 127.12
C ARG A 340 27.34 78.72 126.54
N GLN A 341 26.19 78.08 126.83
CA GLN A 341 26.08 76.63 126.63
C GLN A 341 24.95 76.11 125.70
N GLU A 342 23.95 76.92 125.31
CA GLU A 342 22.83 76.41 124.47
C GLU A 342 22.83 76.92 123.01
N GLU A 343 23.42 78.07 122.70
CA GLU A 343 23.31 78.65 121.35
C GLU A 343 24.28 78.07 120.31
N THR A 344 25.32 77.33 120.73
CA THR A 344 26.33 76.78 119.82
C THR A 344 26.00 75.39 119.25
N ASN A 345 25.02 74.66 119.82
CA ASN A 345 24.68 73.29 119.37
C ASN A 345 23.66 73.23 118.22
N THR A 346 22.89 74.30 117.99
CA THR A 346 21.86 74.35 116.93
C THR A 346 22.41 74.71 115.55
N ALA A 347 23.54 75.42 115.46
CA ALA A 347 24.14 75.81 114.18
C ALA A 347 24.92 74.68 113.48
N ALA A 348 25.51 73.74 114.23
CA ALA A 348 26.32 72.66 113.67
C ALA A 348 25.50 71.55 112.97
N LYS A 349 24.29 71.23 113.48
CA LYS A 349 23.42 70.18 112.93
C LYS A 349 22.68 70.58 111.64
N ALA A 350 22.56 71.88 111.35
CA ALA A 350 21.92 72.36 110.13
C ALA A 350 22.82 72.21 108.88
N ALA A 351 24.14 72.29 109.05
CA ALA A 351 25.10 72.13 107.94
C ALA A 351 25.27 70.66 107.50
N GLU A 352 25.15 69.70 108.43
CA GLU A 352 25.28 68.27 108.15
C GLU A 352 24.07 67.71 107.36
N LYS A 353 22.88 68.28 107.55
CA LYS A 353 21.66 67.88 106.84
C LYS A 353 21.69 68.27 105.36
N ASN A 354 22.16 69.47 105.03
CA ASN A 354 22.21 69.94 103.63
C ASN A 354 23.27 69.18 102.79
N GLN A 355 24.38 68.75 103.39
CA GLN A 355 25.36 67.89 102.69
C GLN A 355 24.85 66.47 102.42
N LEU A 356 23.96 65.95 103.28
CA LEU A 356 23.33 64.64 103.09
C LEU A 356 22.22 64.66 102.03
N GLU A 357 21.47 65.77 101.92
CA GLU A 357 20.44 65.95 100.89
C GLU A 357 21.06 66.09 99.48
N GLU A 358 22.12 66.88 99.29
CA GLU A 358 22.83 66.95 97.99
C GLU A 358 23.46 65.61 97.56
N ARG A 359 23.88 64.79 98.53
CA ARG A 359 24.49 63.48 98.25
C ARG A 359 23.46 62.42 97.89
N LEU A 360 22.24 62.53 98.43
CA LEU A 360 21.09 61.70 98.07
C LEU A 360 20.56 62.03 96.67
N GLU A 361 20.56 63.31 96.28
CA GLU A 361 20.10 63.79 94.98
C GLU A 361 21.04 63.37 93.83
N LYS A 362 22.37 63.42 94.07
CA LYS A 362 23.36 62.88 93.10
C LYS A 362 23.28 61.36 92.94
N LEU A 363 23.07 60.64 94.04
CA LEU A 363 23.01 59.17 94.02
C LEU A 363 21.70 58.63 93.40
N THR A 364 20.60 59.37 93.52
CA THR A 364 19.33 59.05 92.84
C THR A 364 19.41 59.35 91.35
N ALA A 365 20.03 60.45 90.94
CA ALA A 365 20.29 60.74 89.53
C ALA A 365 21.19 59.68 88.86
N GLU A 366 22.24 59.21 89.54
CA GLU A 366 23.10 58.12 89.05
C GLU A 366 22.35 56.77 88.95
N TYR A 367 21.43 56.49 89.89
CA TYR A 367 20.58 55.29 89.87
C TYR A 367 19.56 55.31 88.73
N ASP A 368 18.92 56.45 88.48
CA ASP A 368 17.95 56.59 87.38
C ASP A 368 18.64 56.48 86.01
N GLN A 369 19.85 57.05 85.86
CA GLN A 369 20.63 56.96 84.63
C GLN A 369 21.16 55.54 84.37
N THR A 370 21.53 54.80 85.41
CA THR A 370 21.92 53.38 85.29
C THR A 370 20.73 52.47 85.02
N ASN A 371 19.54 52.81 85.52
CA ASN A 371 18.32 52.04 85.25
C ASN A 371 17.79 52.27 83.83
N GLU A 372 17.83 53.51 83.31
CA GLU A 372 17.49 53.80 81.92
C GLU A 372 18.45 53.11 80.93
N THR A 373 19.76 53.12 81.21
CA THR A 373 20.74 52.41 80.38
C THR A 373 20.55 50.90 80.44
N ALA A 374 20.22 50.33 81.60
CA ALA A 374 19.88 48.90 81.73
C ALA A 374 18.60 48.52 80.95
N GLN A 375 17.57 49.39 80.94
CA GLN A 375 16.36 49.16 80.13
C GLN A 375 16.61 49.28 78.63
N LEU A 376 17.44 50.23 78.19
CA LEU A 376 17.86 50.37 76.79
C LEU A 376 18.67 49.15 76.31
N LEU A 377 19.63 48.68 77.12
CA LEU A 377 20.38 47.45 76.85
C LEU A 377 19.47 46.21 76.83
N GLY A 378 18.47 46.14 77.72
CA GLY A 378 17.46 45.09 77.71
C GLY A 378 16.65 45.06 76.41
N LYS A 379 16.20 46.23 75.91
CA LYS A 379 15.51 46.34 74.62
C LYS A 379 16.39 45.94 73.44
N GLN A 380 17.65 46.38 73.41
CA GLN A 380 18.59 46.02 72.35
C GLN A 380 18.90 44.52 72.30
N ILE A 381 18.97 43.86 73.47
CA ILE A 381 19.15 42.40 73.54
C ILE A 381 17.92 41.67 72.99
N GLU A 382 16.72 42.15 73.29
CA GLU A 382 15.47 41.52 72.82
C GLU A 382 15.28 41.71 71.31
N GLU A 383 15.56 42.91 70.78
CA GLU A 383 15.61 43.20 69.34
C GLU A 383 16.67 42.34 68.64
N GLY A 384 17.85 42.18 69.25
CA GLY A 384 18.92 41.32 68.74
C GLY A 384 18.53 39.85 68.65
N LYS A 385 17.81 39.33 69.66
CA LYS A 385 17.26 37.96 69.64
C LYS A 385 16.20 37.77 68.55
N GLU A 386 15.32 38.75 68.37
CA GLU A 386 14.27 38.71 67.34
C GLU A 386 14.88 38.75 65.93
N GLN A 387 15.93 39.55 65.73
CA GLN A 387 16.73 39.53 64.51
C GLN A 387 17.46 38.19 64.30
N THR A 388 18.02 37.58 65.33
CA THR A 388 18.66 36.26 65.17
C THR A 388 17.65 35.17 64.85
N PHE A 389 16.45 35.22 65.45
CA PHE A 389 15.38 34.26 65.18
C PHE A 389 14.87 34.37 63.73
N THR A 390 14.64 35.58 63.24
CA THR A 390 14.22 35.82 61.84
C THR A 390 15.31 35.38 60.84
N GLN A 391 16.59 35.60 61.15
CA GLN A 391 17.71 35.10 60.35
C GLN A 391 17.79 33.56 60.33
N LEU A 392 17.62 32.91 61.48
CA LEU A 392 17.53 31.44 61.58
C LEU A 392 16.36 30.88 60.76
N GLN A 393 15.22 31.57 60.77
CA GLN A 393 14.05 31.18 60.00
C GLN A 393 14.28 31.34 58.47
N ARG A 394 14.97 32.40 58.03
CA ARG A 394 15.41 32.55 56.63
C ARG A 394 16.36 31.44 56.20
N ILE A 395 17.39 31.14 57.01
CA ILE A 395 18.35 30.05 56.73
C ILE A 395 17.63 28.69 56.63
N ALA A 396 16.64 28.44 57.49
CA ALA A 396 15.85 27.21 57.44
C ALA A 396 15.01 27.11 56.15
N ASN A 397 14.40 28.21 55.72
CA ASN A 397 13.64 28.27 54.47
C ASN A 397 14.56 28.09 53.25
N GLU A 398 15.68 28.81 53.18
CA GLU A 398 16.67 28.69 52.10
C GLU A 398 17.24 27.25 52.01
N ARG A 399 17.48 26.59 53.16
CA ARG A 399 17.89 25.17 53.16
C ARG A 399 16.82 24.23 52.61
N ASN A 400 15.55 24.49 52.89
CA ASN A 400 14.46 23.69 52.36
C ASN A 400 14.28 23.92 50.86
N GLU A 401 14.40 25.15 50.39
CA GLU A 401 14.40 25.49 48.95
C GLU A 401 15.58 24.83 48.23
N LEU A 402 16.78 24.90 48.80
CA LEU A 402 17.97 24.24 48.24
C LEU A 402 17.77 22.72 48.10
N ARG A 403 17.26 22.07 49.15
CA ARG A 403 16.94 20.63 49.12
C ARG A 403 15.84 20.30 48.10
N GLY A 404 14.87 21.19 47.91
CA GLY A 404 13.86 21.07 46.85
C GLY A 404 14.50 21.12 45.47
N ALA A 405 15.34 22.12 45.22
CA ALA A 405 16.06 22.29 43.96
C ALA A 405 17.03 21.13 43.66
N GLU A 406 17.69 20.57 44.67
CA GLU A 406 18.55 19.38 44.53
C GLU A 406 17.77 18.14 44.08
N ARG A 407 16.59 17.89 44.69
CA ARG A 407 15.70 16.79 44.29
C ARG A 407 15.14 17.00 42.88
N ASP A 408 14.77 18.22 42.53
CA ASP A 408 14.30 18.54 41.18
C ASP A 408 15.42 18.35 40.15
N ARG A 409 16.65 18.74 40.47
CA ARG A 409 17.83 18.50 39.62
C ARG A 409 18.07 17.02 39.40
N GLU A 410 17.99 16.20 40.45
CA GLU A 410 18.16 14.75 40.35
C GLU A 410 17.06 14.10 39.49
N ARG A 411 15.80 14.52 39.67
CA ARG A 411 14.67 14.10 38.82
C ARG A 411 14.89 14.48 37.36
N LEU A 412 15.37 15.69 37.09
CA LEU A 412 15.65 16.15 35.72
C LEU A 412 16.82 15.38 35.07
N LEU A 413 17.86 15.05 35.84
CA LEU A 413 18.98 14.23 35.35
C LEU A 413 18.53 12.81 34.97
N LEU A 414 17.71 12.17 35.81
CA LEU A 414 17.12 10.86 35.51
C LEU A 414 16.22 10.93 34.28
N ARG A 415 15.40 11.99 34.14
CA ARG A 415 14.55 12.19 32.96
C ARG A 415 15.38 12.39 31.70
N LYS A 416 16.44 13.18 31.76
CA LYS A 416 17.39 13.39 30.65
C LYS A 416 18.01 12.07 30.21
N ALA A 417 18.51 11.25 31.14
CA ALA A 417 19.08 9.94 30.82
C ALA A 417 18.05 8.99 30.18
N SER A 418 16.79 9.02 30.63
CA SER A 418 15.72 8.23 29.99
C SER A 418 15.43 8.68 28.55
N LEU A 419 15.41 10.00 28.32
CA LEU A 419 15.17 10.59 27.00
C LEU A 419 16.34 10.33 26.04
N GLU A 420 17.58 10.36 26.51
CA GLU A 420 18.77 10.00 25.71
C GLU A 420 18.72 8.52 25.29
N LYS A 421 18.27 7.64 26.18
CA LYS A 421 18.08 6.22 25.86
C LYS A 421 16.97 6.00 24.84
N GLU A 422 15.82 6.67 25.00
CA GLU A 422 14.73 6.64 24.02
C GLU A 422 15.17 7.19 22.66
N GLN A 423 15.92 8.30 22.64
CA GLN A 423 16.45 8.90 21.42
C GLN A 423 17.41 7.94 20.69
N ALA A 424 18.27 7.23 21.43
CA ALA A 424 19.15 6.22 20.84
C ALA A 424 18.36 5.06 20.23
N GLN A 425 17.32 4.58 20.91
CA GLN A 425 16.43 3.52 20.39
C GLN A 425 15.68 3.97 19.13
N TYR A 426 15.15 5.18 19.11
CA TYR A 426 14.49 5.72 17.92
C TYR A 426 15.45 5.93 16.75
N ALA A 427 16.70 6.35 17.02
CA ALA A 427 17.72 6.48 15.98
C ALA A 427 18.09 5.11 15.36
N GLU A 428 18.17 4.06 16.18
CA GLU A 428 18.42 2.69 15.72
C GLU A 428 17.27 2.16 14.86
N GLN A 429 16.02 2.31 15.34
CA GLN A 429 14.81 1.96 14.58
C GLN A 429 14.69 2.71 13.26
N LEU A 430 15.05 4.00 13.24
CA LEU A 430 15.04 4.81 12.02
C LEU A 430 16.08 4.30 11.01
N SER A 431 17.28 3.95 11.48
CA SER A 431 18.35 3.37 10.63
C SER A 431 17.94 2.03 10.04
N GLU A 432 17.30 1.17 10.84
CA GLU A 432 16.78 -0.12 10.38
C GLU A 432 15.64 0.05 9.37
N SER A 433 14.69 0.95 9.66
CA SER A 433 13.61 1.29 8.72
C SER A 433 14.14 1.86 7.40
N GLN A 434 15.19 2.68 7.43
CA GLN A 434 15.83 3.22 6.23
C GLN A 434 16.52 2.13 5.41
N LYS A 435 17.21 1.17 6.06
CA LYS A 435 17.79 0.01 5.37
C LYS A 435 16.70 -0.84 4.69
N ASN A 436 15.61 -1.12 5.41
CA ASN A 436 14.49 -1.90 4.87
C ASN A 436 13.81 -1.18 3.69
N SER A 437 13.65 0.14 3.78
CA SER A 437 13.10 0.95 2.68
C SER A 437 13.99 0.92 1.43
N ARG A 438 15.32 0.99 1.60
CA ARG A 438 16.27 0.84 0.48
C ARG A 438 16.22 -0.54 -0.18
N LEU A 439 16.22 -1.60 0.63
CA LEU A 439 16.07 -2.98 0.14
C LEU A 439 14.76 -3.15 -0.64
N LEU A 440 13.66 -2.61 -0.12
CA LEU A 440 12.36 -2.67 -0.79
C LEU A 440 12.36 -1.92 -2.12
N ALA A 441 13.01 -0.75 -2.18
CA ALA A 441 13.14 0.02 -3.41
C ALA A 441 13.98 -0.71 -4.48
N GLU A 442 15.08 -1.36 -4.08
CA GLU A 442 15.89 -2.20 -4.97
C GLU A 442 15.11 -3.39 -5.53
N GLU A 443 14.35 -4.09 -4.68
CA GLU A 443 13.50 -5.21 -5.12
C GLU A 443 12.35 -4.76 -6.02
N GLN A 444 11.74 -3.60 -5.75
CA GLN A 444 10.76 -3.01 -6.65
C GLN A 444 11.38 -2.68 -8.01
N GLN A 445 12.59 -2.11 -8.06
CA GLN A 445 13.26 -1.80 -9.31
C GLN A 445 13.54 -3.07 -10.13
N LYS A 446 14.02 -4.16 -9.50
CA LYS A 446 14.21 -5.47 -10.15
C LYS A 446 12.90 -6.08 -10.66
N LEU A 447 11.83 -5.96 -9.88
CA LEU A 447 10.51 -6.44 -10.30
C LEU A 447 10.01 -5.66 -11.52
N THR A 448 10.24 -4.34 -11.55
CA THR A 448 9.82 -3.48 -12.65
C THR A 448 10.62 -3.77 -13.92
N SER A 449 11.94 -4.03 -13.82
CA SER A 449 12.76 -4.42 -14.97
C SER A 449 12.33 -5.78 -15.52
N CYS A 450 12.11 -6.78 -14.66
CA CYS A 450 11.65 -8.11 -15.05
C CYS A 450 10.26 -8.06 -15.72
N LYS A 451 9.35 -7.22 -15.21
CA LYS A 451 8.03 -6.99 -15.83
C LYS A 451 8.15 -6.36 -17.22
N ASN A 452 9.05 -5.40 -17.41
CA ASN A 452 9.27 -4.77 -18.71
C ASN A 452 9.89 -5.74 -19.72
N GLU A 453 10.81 -6.60 -19.29
CA GLU A 453 11.36 -7.68 -20.13
C GLU A 453 10.27 -8.67 -20.55
N LEU A 454 9.41 -9.10 -19.61
CA LEU A 454 8.30 -10.00 -19.91
C LEU A 454 7.32 -9.38 -20.92
N LEU A 455 6.97 -8.11 -20.75
CA LEU A 455 6.11 -7.38 -21.70
C LEU A 455 6.77 -7.26 -23.08
N GLY A 456 8.09 -7.07 -23.13
CA GLY A 456 8.85 -7.06 -24.38
C GLY A 456 8.76 -8.41 -25.10
N VAL A 457 8.99 -9.51 -24.38
CA VAL A 457 8.89 -10.87 -24.95
C VAL A 457 7.46 -11.18 -25.41
N GLN A 458 6.44 -10.79 -24.65
CA GLN A 458 5.03 -10.95 -25.06
C GLN A 458 4.71 -10.20 -26.35
N ARG A 459 5.14 -8.93 -26.47
CA ARG A 459 4.93 -8.15 -27.71
C ARG A 459 5.60 -8.81 -28.91
N MET A 460 6.84 -9.28 -28.76
CA MET A 460 7.53 -9.99 -29.85
C MET A 460 6.81 -11.29 -30.24
N ALA A 461 6.25 -12.01 -29.26
CA ALA A 461 5.48 -13.23 -29.52
C ALA A 461 4.18 -12.92 -30.27
N ASP A 462 3.46 -11.86 -29.88
CA ASP A 462 2.22 -11.42 -30.53
C ASP A 462 2.46 -10.92 -31.96
N GLU A 463 3.51 -10.13 -32.18
CA GLU A 463 3.92 -9.69 -33.52
C GLU A 463 4.24 -10.89 -34.42
N ARG A 464 4.99 -11.87 -33.89
CA ARG A 464 5.37 -13.07 -34.63
C ARG A 464 4.13 -13.93 -34.95
N LYS A 465 3.20 -14.06 -34.01
CA LYS A 465 1.93 -14.75 -34.23
C LYS A 465 1.11 -14.08 -35.35
N LEU A 466 1.04 -12.74 -35.35
CA LEU A 466 0.29 -11.99 -36.35
C LEU A 466 0.90 -12.14 -37.76
N VAL A 467 2.23 -12.19 -37.87
CA VAL A 467 2.92 -12.49 -39.13
C VAL A 467 2.64 -13.93 -39.60
N LEU A 468 2.70 -14.90 -38.68
CA LEU A 468 2.37 -16.29 -38.99
C LEU A 468 0.92 -16.47 -39.45
N ASP A 469 -0.04 -15.82 -38.79
CA ASP A 469 -1.46 -15.87 -39.16
C ASP A 469 -1.69 -15.27 -40.56
N LYS A 470 -1.01 -14.18 -40.91
CA LYS A 470 -1.06 -13.61 -42.27
C LYS A 470 -0.52 -14.60 -43.31
N ASN A 471 0.67 -15.16 -43.07
CA ASN A 471 1.28 -16.13 -43.98
C ASN A 471 0.41 -17.38 -44.15
N LEU A 472 -0.23 -17.85 -43.07
CA LEU A 472 -1.15 -18.97 -43.11
C LEU A 472 -2.41 -18.66 -43.95
N GLN A 473 -2.98 -17.46 -43.79
CA GLN A 473 -4.12 -17.05 -44.62
C GLN A 473 -3.76 -16.91 -46.10
N GLU A 474 -2.58 -16.41 -46.43
CA GLU A 474 -2.09 -16.34 -47.82
C GLU A 474 -1.91 -17.74 -48.41
N ALA A 475 -1.32 -18.67 -47.65
CA ALA A 475 -1.16 -20.07 -48.08
C ALA A 475 -2.51 -20.75 -48.32
N ILE A 476 -3.49 -20.56 -47.42
CA ILE A 476 -4.85 -21.12 -47.58
C ILE A 476 -5.54 -20.54 -48.82
N ARG A 477 -5.37 -19.23 -49.10
CA ARG A 477 -5.93 -18.61 -50.31
C ARG A 477 -5.30 -19.18 -51.58
N ALA A 478 -3.98 -19.36 -51.59
CA ALA A 478 -3.27 -19.97 -52.71
C ALA A 478 -3.73 -21.41 -52.94
N GLU A 479 -3.83 -22.22 -51.88
CA GLU A 479 -4.33 -23.59 -51.95
C GLU A 479 -5.75 -23.66 -52.52
N ARG A 480 -6.67 -22.81 -52.03
CA ARG A 480 -8.05 -22.76 -52.56
C ARG A 480 -8.11 -22.35 -54.03
N SER A 481 -7.27 -21.41 -54.45
CA SER A 481 -7.18 -21.01 -55.86
C SER A 481 -6.70 -22.16 -56.74
N LEU A 482 -5.64 -22.86 -56.32
CA LEU A 482 -5.10 -24.02 -57.03
C LEU A 482 -6.09 -25.18 -57.08
N ALA A 483 -6.78 -25.46 -55.97
CA ALA A 483 -7.82 -26.47 -55.91
C ALA A 483 -9.00 -26.13 -56.86
N GLY A 484 -9.39 -24.86 -56.94
CA GLY A 484 -10.41 -24.39 -57.88
C GLY A 484 -10.00 -24.60 -59.33
N GLN A 485 -8.77 -24.23 -59.70
CA GLN A 485 -8.23 -24.46 -61.05
C GLN A 485 -8.16 -25.95 -61.40
N LEU A 486 -7.76 -26.79 -60.45
CA LEU A 486 -7.69 -28.24 -60.64
C LEU A 486 -9.08 -28.84 -60.83
N GLN A 487 -10.08 -28.39 -60.07
CA GLN A 487 -11.46 -28.83 -60.21
C GLN A 487 -12.05 -28.41 -61.57
N GLU A 488 -11.78 -27.18 -62.02
CA GLU A 488 -12.20 -26.71 -63.33
C GLU A 488 -11.56 -27.55 -64.45
N ALA A 489 -10.24 -27.75 -64.40
CA ALA A 489 -9.52 -28.58 -65.36
C ALA A 489 -10.02 -30.04 -65.37
N ALA A 490 -10.26 -30.63 -64.19
CA ALA A 490 -10.80 -31.99 -64.07
C ALA A 490 -12.23 -32.09 -64.64
N SER A 491 -13.07 -31.08 -64.40
CA SER A 491 -14.43 -31.04 -64.95
C SER A 491 -14.42 -30.91 -66.48
N ARG A 492 -13.53 -30.07 -67.03
CA ARG A 492 -13.33 -29.91 -68.47
C ARG A 492 -12.82 -31.20 -69.10
N LEU A 493 -11.85 -31.85 -68.47
CA LEU A 493 -11.34 -33.14 -68.92
C LEU A 493 -12.47 -34.19 -68.94
N LYS A 494 -13.26 -34.29 -67.87
CA LYS A 494 -14.39 -35.22 -67.81
C LYS A 494 -15.41 -34.98 -68.92
N ILE A 495 -15.75 -33.72 -69.21
CA ILE A 495 -16.67 -33.36 -70.30
C ILE A 495 -16.06 -33.78 -71.65
N LEU A 496 -14.79 -33.45 -71.89
CA LEU A 496 -14.11 -33.80 -73.15
C LEU A 496 -14.00 -35.32 -73.34
N THR A 497 -13.66 -36.07 -72.29
CA THR A 497 -13.63 -37.53 -72.33
C THR A 497 -15.01 -38.11 -72.60
N GLN A 498 -16.06 -37.58 -71.98
CA GLN A 498 -17.43 -38.03 -72.25
C GLN A 498 -17.86 -37.71 -73.69
N MET A 499 -17.54 -36.52 -74.22
CA MET A 499 -17.80 -36.17 -75.61
C MET A 499 -17.07 -37.10 -76.59
N GLN A 500 -15.82 -37.48 -76.27
CA GLN A 500 -15.02 -38.42 -77.05
C GLN A 500 -15.62 -39.84 -77.02
N GLU A 501 -15.98 -40.36 -75.84
CA GLU A 501 -16.61 -41.68 -75.69
C GLU A 501 -18.01 -41.75 -76.33
N GLU A 502 -18.75 -40.63 -76.30
CA GLU A 502 -20.06 -40.54 -76.94
C GLU A 502 -19.98 -40.42 -78.47
N TYR A 503 -18.76 -40.24 -79.02
CA TYR A 503 -18.47 -39.99 -80.43
C TYR A 503 -19.24 -38.80 -80.98
N ASP A 504 -19.30 -37.71 -80.20
CA ASP A 504 -20.13 -36.57 -80.56
C ASP A 504 -19.63 -35.87 -81.84
N GLY A 505 -20.55 -35.44 -82.72
CA GLY A 505 -20.22 -34.97 -84.08
C GLY A 505 -20.29 -36.03 -85.20
N PHE A 506 -20.25 -37.33 -84.89
CA PHE A 506 -20.46 -38.39 -85.88
C PHE A 506 -21.95 -38.66 -86.16
N GLY A 507 -22.29 -39.04 -87.39
CA GLY A 507 -23.65 -39.46 -87.76
C GLY A 507 -24.15 -40.67 -86.95
N ARG A 508 -25.47 -40.75 -86.69
CA ARG A 508 -26.11 -41.77 -85.84
C ARG A 508 -25.73 -43.22 -86.21
N GLY A 509 -25.59 -43.53 -87.50
CA GLY A 509 -25.18 -44.86 -87.97
C GLY A 509 -23.74 -45.20 -87.62
N ILE A 510 -22.84 -44.23 -87.75
CA ILE A 510 -21.40 -44.39 -87.49
C ILE A 510 -21.14 -44.49 -85.98
N LYS A 511 -21.81 -43.64 -85.18
CA LYS A 511 -21.79 -43.73 -83.71
C LYS A 511 -22.11 -45.13 -83.20
N GLN A 512 -23.15 -45.76 -83.76
CA GLN A 512 -23.57 -47.10 -83.33
C GLN A 512 -22.60 -48.19 -83.80
N LEU A 513 -22.03 -48.06 -85.00
CA LEU A 513 -20.99 -48.98 -85.48
C LEU A 513 -19.73 -48.95 -84.63
N LEU A 514 -19.26 -47.76 -84.25
CA LEU A 514 -18.07 -47.60 -83.41
C LEU A 514 -18.29 -48.11 -81.98
N LYS A 515 -19.52 -47.98 -81.43
CA LYS A 515 -19.90 -48.49 -80.10
C LYS A 515 -20.24 -49.99 -80.05
N THR A 516 -20.43 -50.65 -81.19
CA THR A 516 -20.88 -52.05 -81.26
C THR A 516 -19.72 -53.03 -80.98
N ARG A 517 -19.97 -54.06 -80.18
CA ARG A 517 -19.01 -55.14 -79.84
C ARG A 517 -19.19 -56.41 -80.68
N SER A 518 -19.45 -56.28 -81.98
CA SER A 518 -19.64 -57.44 -82.87
C SER A 518 -18.29 -58.04 -83.31
N PRO A 519 -18.23 -59.34 -83.69
CA PRO A 519 -16.97 -60.01 -84.03
C PRO A 519 -16.20 -59.35 -85.20
N TRP A 520 -16.92 -58.76 -86.16
CA TRP A 520 -16.35 -58.04 -87.30
C TRP A 520 -15.84 -56.63 -86.96
N ARG A 521 -16.08 -56.10 -85.74
CA ARG A 521 -15.56 -54.79 -85.30
C ARG A 521 -14.04 -54.75 -85.26
N ASN A 522 -13.40 -55.88 -84.96
CA ASN A 522 -11.94 -56.00 -84.91
C ASN A 522 -11.29 -55.82 -86.29
N GLN A 523 -12.06 -55.97 -87.38
CA GLN A 523 -11.60 -55.78 -88.76
C GLN A 523 -11.92 -54.35 -89.29
N MET A 524 -12.32 -53.44 -88.40
CA MET A 524 -12.58 -52.03 -88.70
C MET A 524 -11.48 -51.17 -88.07
N CYS A 525 -10.71 -50.48 -88.90
CA CYS A 525 -9.56 -49.68 -88.46
C CYS A 525 -9.99 -48.39 -87.72
N GLY A 526 -11.20 -47.88 -87.97
CA GLY A 526 -11.73 -46.67 -87.33
C GLY A 526 -12.33 -45.70 -88.35
N ALA A 527 -12.85 -44.57 -87.87
CA ALA A 527 -13.22 -43.48 -88.76
C ALA A 527 -11.96 -42.75 -89.24
N VAL A 528 -11.99 -42.18 -90.46
CA VAL A 528 -10.86 -41.41 -91.01
C VAL A 528 -10.37 -40.33 -90.04
N ALA A 529 -11.29 -39.64 -89.35
CA ALA A 529 -10.97 -38.64 -88.33
C ALA A 529 -10.23 -39.17 -87.07
N GLU A 530 -10.25 -40.48 -86.79
CA GLU A 530 -9.50 -41.08 -85.66
C GLU A 530 -8.06 -41.46 -86.05
N LEU A 531 -7.74 -41.50 -87.36
CA LEU A 531 -6.51 -42.13 -87.87
C LEU A 531 -5.35 -41.17 -88.06
N PHE A 532 -5.56 -39.87 -87.91
CA PHE A 532 -4.50 -38.86 -88.03
C PHE A 532 -4.73 -37.72 -87.03
N THR A 533 -3.64 -37.12 -86.57
CA THR A 533 -3.63 -35.94 -85.71
C THR A 533 -3.17 -34.73 -86.51
N VAL A 534 -3.78 -33.57 -86.28
CA VAL A 534 -3.50 -32.32 -86.97
C VAL A 534 -3.18 -31.26 -85.93
N ASP A 535 -2.23 -30.38 -86.21
CA ASP A 535 -1.99 -29.20 -85.38
C ASP A 535 -3.21 -28.25 -85.43
N ASP A 536 -3.57 -27.67 -84.28
CA ASP A 536 -4.77 -26.83 -84.08
C ASP A 536 -4.97 -25.74 -85.16
N GLN A 537 -3.88 -25.19 -85.69
CA GLN A 537 -3.90 -24.14 -86.70
C GLN A 537 -4.48 -24.60 -88.05
N PHE A 538 -4.44 -25.90 -88.36
CA PHE A 538 -4.88 -26.45 -89.65
C PHE A 538 -6.19 -27.24 -89.58
N VAL A 539 -6.79 -27.38 -88.39
CA VAL A 539 -8.01 -28.17 -88.17
C VAL A 539 -9.15 -27.70 -89.08
N VAL A 540 -9.43 -26.39 -89.13
CA VAL A 540 -10.52 -25.83 -89.95
C VAL A 540 -10.29 -26.07 -91.44
N ALA A 541 -9.04 -25.99 -91.89
CA ALA A 541 -8.70 -26.20 -93.30
C ALA A 541 -8.90 -27.66 -93.72
N ILE A 542 -8.49 -28.61 -92.88
CA ILE A 542 -8.63 -30.04 -93.15
C ILE A 542 -10.08 -30.49 -93.01
N GLU A 543 -10.82 -29.97 -92.03
CA GLU A 543 -12.25 -30.25 -91.87
C GLU A 543 -13.05 -29.75 -93.07
N THR A 544 -12.73 -28.56 -93.58
CA THR A 544 -13.36 -28.02 -94.79
C THR A 544 -12.99 -28.82 -96.04
N ALA A 545 -11.74 -29.29 -96.17
CA ALA A 545 -11.27 -30.03 -97.33
C ALA A 545 -11.82 -31.47 -97.40
N LEU A 546 -11.89 -32.18 -96.27
CA LEU A 546 -12.36 -33.56 -96.21
C LEU A 546 -13.88 -33.66 -95.99
N GLY A 547 -14.49 -32.69 -95.31
CA GLY A 547 -15.93 -32.62 -95.08
C GLY A 547 -16.53 -33.94 -94.58
N GLY A 548 -17.53 -34.46 -95.30
CA GLY A 548 -18.18 -35.73 -94.97
C GLY A 548 -17.28 -36.98 -95.07
N ALA A 549 -16.12 -36.89 -95.73
CA ALA A 549 -15.16 -37.99 -95.84
C ALA A 549 -14.44 -38.29 -94.53
N LEU A 550 -14.38 -37.33 -93.60
CA LEU A 550 -13.87 -37.54 -92.24
C LEU A 550 -14.63 -38.63 -91.47
N GLN A 551 -15.91 -38.78 -91.79
CA GLN A 551 -16.80 -39.75 -91.15
C GLN A 551 -16.80 -41.12 -91.85
N HIS A 552 -16.02 -41.30 -92.92
CA HIS A 552 -15.92 -42.59 -93.60
C HIS A 552 -15.17 -43.59 -92.72
N ILE A 553 -15.62 -44.84 -92.74
CA ILE A 553 -15.03 -45.90 -91.91
C ILE A 553 -14.11 -46.76 -92.76
N ILE A 554 -12.86 -46.91 -92.32
CA ILE A 554 -11.89 -47.77 -92.98
C ILE A 554 -12.04 -49.20 -92.45
N THR A 555 -12.15 -50.17 -93.36
CA THR A 555 -12.26 -51.60 -93.03
C THR A 555 -11.14 -52.38 -93.70
N GLU A 556 -10.61 -53.42 -93.06
CA GLU A 556 -9.52 -54.22 -93.63
C GLU A 556 -9.95 -54.93 -94.93
N ASN A 557 -11.18 -55.47 -94.95
CA ASN A 557 -11.68 -56.30 -96.06
C ASN A 557 -13.12 -55.94 -96.44
N GLU A 558 -13.50 -56.17 -97.71
CA GLU A 558 -14.87 -55.99 -98.19
C GLU A 558 -15.91 -56.81 -97.41
N GLY A 559 -15.52 -57.98 -96.89
CA GLY A 559 -16.37 -58.82 -96.05
C GLY A 559 -16.80 -58.12 -94.76
N ALA A 560 -15.89 -57.38 -94.13
CA ALA A 560 -16.18 -56.61 -92.92
C ALA A 560 -17.10 -55.41 -93.23
N ALA A 561 -16.89 -54.74 -94.36
CA ALA A 561 -17.77 -53.67 -94.83
C ALA A 561 -19.20 -54.19 -95.08
N LYS A 562 -19.36 -55.34 -95.75
CA LYS A 562 -20.67 -55.97 -95.98
C LYS A 562 -21.38 -56.35 -94.68
N ALA A 563 -20.67 -56.96 -93.73
CA ALA A 563 -21.23 -57.31 -92.42
C ALA A 563 -21.69 -56.07 -91.62
N ALA A 564 -20.92 -54.99 -91.68
CA ALA A 564 -21.27 -53.72 -91.04
C ALA A 564 -22.48 -53.04 -91.72
N ILE A 565 -22.59 -53.12 -93.05
CA ILE A 565 -23.75 -52.64 -93.81
C ILE A 565 -25.01 -53.43 -93.45
N ASP A 566 -24.91 -54.76 -93.36
CA ASP A 566 -26.04 -55.61 -92.97
C ASP A 566 -26.49 -55.32 -91.54
N PHE A 567 -25.54 -55.11 -90.61
CA PHE A 567 -25.85 -54.68 -89.26
C PHE A 567 -26.62 -53.36 -89.20
N LEU A 568 -26.22 -52.36 -90.00
CA LEU A 568 -26.95 -51.08 -90.11
C LEU A 568 -28.35 -51.26 -90.69
N LYS A 569 -28.52 -52.13 -91.70
CA LYS A 569 -29.81 -52.39 -92.36
C LYS A 569 -30.78 -53.12 -91.44
N VAL A 570 -30.33 -54.19 -90.77
CA VAL A 570 -31.16 -54.99 -89.85
C VAL A 570 -31.70 -54.11 -88.72
N ASN A 571 -30.84 -53.26 -88.16
CA ASN A 571 -31.19 -52.43 -87.01
C ASN A 571 -31.75 -51.05 -87.39
N LYS A 572 -31.87 -50.73 -88.69
CA LYS A 572 -32.32 -49.42 -89.23
C LYS A 572 -31.58 -48.23 -88.61
N LEU A 573 -30.26 -48.33 -88.45
CA LEU A 573 -29.46 -47.39 -87.66
C LEU A 573 -28.89 -46.19 -88.44
N GLY A 574 -29.13 -46.11 -89.76
CA GLY A 574 -28.73 -44.99 -90.60
C GLY A 574 -27.84 -45.40 -91.77
N ARG A 575 -27.06 -44.45 -92.30
CA ARG A 575 -26.13 -44.64 -93.42
C ARG A 575 -24.70 -44.40 -92.96
N ALA A 576 -23.75 -45.17 -93.49
CA ALA A 576 -22.32 -44.97 -93.33
C ALA A 576 -21.62 -45.34 -94.65
N THR A 577 -20.54 -44.63 -94.97
CA THR A 577 -19.69 -44.93 -96.13
C THR A 577 -18.48 -45.70 -95.63
N PHE A 578 -18.16 -46.80 -96.29
CA PHE A 578 -17.04 -47.67 -95.93
C PHE A 578 -15.97 -47.61 -97.01
N LEU A 579 -14.71 -47.67 -96.58
CA LEU A 579 -13.52 -47.66 -97.41
C LEU A 579 -12.72 -48.93 -97.11
N PRO A 580 -12.94 -50.03 -97.88
CA PRO A 580 -12.16 -51.24 -97.70
C PRO A 580 -10.74 -51.03 -98.22
N ILE A 581 -9.73 -51.38 -97.42
CA ILE A 581 -8.30 -51.30 -97.83
C ILE A 581 -8.03 -52.19 -99.05
N THR A 582 -8.84 -53.21 -99.27
CA THR A 582 -8.76 -54.12 -100.42
C THR A 582 -9.27 -53.52 -101.73
N THR A 583 -10.01 -52.41 -101.67
CA THR A 583 -10.64 -51.76 -102.84
C THR A 583 -10.04 -50.38 -103.16
N ILE A 584 -9.08 -49.93 -102.35
CA ILE A 584 -8.24 -48.74 -102.55
C ILE A 584 -6.86 -49.22 -102.97
#